data_AF-A0A1V9ZUN7-F1
#
_entry.id   AF-A0A1V9ZUN7-F1
#
_cell.length_a   1.000
_cell.length_b   1.000
_cell.length_c   1.000
_cell.angle_alpha   90.00
_cell.angle_beta   90.00
_cell.angle_gamma   90.00
#
_symmetry.space_group_name_H-M   'P 1'
#
loop_
_entity.id
_entity.type
_entity.pdbx_description
1 polymer ?
#
loop_
_entity_poly.entity_id
_entity_poly.type
_entity_poly.pdbx_seq_one_letter_code
_entity_poly.pdbx_strand_id
1 'polypeptide(L)'
;MARTVVHAKATGTVQKVMFRQTIIRAMMKRGIEGGATNLKQRDVVEMTLRGDASQIQDLLQAIRETQPLNSWGAQVQTLTVLKAGRPIEDHQVTTTNVDDRSWNPNVEMYI
;
A
#
# COMPACT_ATOMS: atom_id res chain seq x y z
N MET A 1 0.04 17.94 14.03
CA MET A 1 0.47 16.57 14.39
C MET A 1 1.80 16.28 13.71
N ALA A 2 2.66 15.45 14.30
CA ALA A 2 3.98 15.16 13.75
C ALA A 2 3.85 14.26 12.52
N ARG A 3 4.39 14.72 11.38
CA ARG A 3 4.48 13.89 10.17
C ARG A 3 5.59 12.87 10.34
N THR A 4 5.30 11.61 10.05
CA THR A 4 6.27 10.51 10.08
C THR A 4 6.38 9.84 8.71
N VAL A 5 7.50 9.17 8.48
CA VAL A 5 7.74 8.34 7.31
C VAL A 5 7.92 6.89 7.76
N VAL A 6 7.15 5.98 7.17
CA VAL A 6 7.24 4.55 7.43
C VAL A 6 7.53 3.83 6.12
N HIS A 7 8.56 3.00 6.14
CA HIS A 7 8.85 2.04 5.07
C HIS A 7 8.36 0.66 5.50
N ALA A 8 7.67 -0.05 4.61
CA ALA A 8 7.17 -1.38 4.91
C ALA A 8 7.28 -2.32 3.72
N LYS A 9 7.38 -3.61 4.03
CA LYS A 9 7.31 -4.70 3.07
C LYS A 9 6.12 -5.59 3.41
N ALA A 10 5.19 -5.73 2.47
CA ALA A 10 4.08 -6.67 2.54
C ALA A 10 4.43 -7.93 1.75
N THR A 11 4.19 -9.09 2.36
CA THR A 11 4.33 -10.39 1.69
C THR A 11 3.02 -11.17 1.73
N GLY A 12 2.76 -11.96 0.69
CA GLY A 12 1.55 -12.79 0.56
C GLY A 12 0.94 -12.69 -0.85
N THR A 13 -0.39 -12.72 -0.93
CA THR A 13 -1.14 -12.53 -2.17
C THR A 13 -1.22 -11.03 -2.47
N VAL A 14 -0.12 -10.44 -2.94
CA VAL A 14 0.02 -8.97 -3.08
C VAL A 14 0.40 -8.51 -4.50
N GLN A 15 0.59 -9.43 -5.45
CA GLN A 15 0.81 -9.09 -6.86
C GLN A 15 -0.26 -9.73 -7.75
N LYS A 16 -0.54 -9.09 -8.89
CA LYS A 16 -1.60 -9.47 -9.85
C LYS A 16 -3.03 -9.47 -9.28
N VAL A 17 -3.24 -8.85 -8.12
CA VAL A 17 -4.52 -8.78 -7.40
C VAL A 17 -4.88 -7.34 -7.03
N MET A 18 -4.49 -6.36 -7.86
CA MET A 18 -4.75 -4.93 -7.64
C MET A 18 -4.27 -4.31 -6.31
N PHE A 19 -3.42 -5.01 -5.56
CA PHE A 19 -2.94 -4.56 -4.25
C PHE A 19 -2.36 -3.14 -4.23
N ARG A 20 -1.46 -2.79 -5.17
CA ARG A 20 -0.86 -1.45 -5.24
C ARG A 20 -1.93 -0.36 -5.38
N GLN A 21 -2.93 -0.57 -6.23
CA GLN A 21 -4.03 0.38 -6.38
C GLN A 21 -4.82 0.48 -5.07
N THR A 22 -5.19 -0.66 -4.47
CA THR A 22 -5.94 -0.71 -3.20
C THR A 22 -5.23 0.05 -2.08
N ILE A 23 -3.93 -0.21 -1.87
CA ILE A 23 -3.17 0.46 -0.82
C ILE A 23 -3.02 1.97 -1.12
N ILE A 24 -2.70 2.35 -2.35
CA ILE A 24 -2.53 3.77 -2.68
C ILE A 24 -3.85 4.54 -2.52
N ARG A 25 -4.99 3.97 -2.92
CA ARG A 25 -6.30 4.58 -2.69
C ARG A 25 -6.63 4.68 -1.20
N ALA A 26 -6.29 3.66 -0.42
CA ALA A 26 -6.45 3.68 1.04
C ALA A 26 -5.59 4.74 1.73
N MET A 27 -4.37 4.99 1.21
CA MET A 27 -3.51 6.10 1.64
C MET A 27 -4.16 7.45 1.33
N MET A 28 -4.62 7.67 0.09
CA MET A 28 -5.28 8.93 -0.31
C MET A 28 -6.51 9.23 0.56
N LYS A 29 -7.35 8.23 0.83
CA LYS A 29 -8.55 8.35 1.69
C LYS A 29 -8.21 8.82 3.11
N ARG A 30 -7.00 8.55 3.60
CA ARG A 30 -6.50 8.90 4.93
C ARG A 30 -5.58 10.13 4.93
N GLY A 31 -5.44 10.82 3.79
CA GLY A 31 -4.51 11.95 3.66
C GLY A 31 -3.04 11.56 3.83
N ILE A 32 -2.70 10.29 3.57
CA ILE A 32 -1.33 9.78 3.57
C ILE A 32 -0.78 9.89 2.16
N GLU A 33 0.41 10.45 2.03
CA GLU A 33 1.17 10.44 0.80
C GLU A 33 2.02 9.17 0.75
N GLY A 34 2.13 8.51 -0.39
CA GLY A 34 2.89 7.25 -0.42
C GLY A 34 3.09 6.64 -1.79
N GLY A 35 3.85 5.55 -1.76
CA GLY A 35 4.27 4.80 -2.94
C GLY A 35 4.25 3.30 -2.69
N ALA A 36 4.02 2.50 -3.74
CA ALA A 36 4.05 1.04 -3.72
C ALA A 36 4.69 0.47 -4.99
N THR A 37 5.59 -0.52 -4.81
CA THR A 37 6.35 -1.17 -5.88
C THR A 37 6.30 -2.68 -5.73
N ASN A 38 5.97 -3.38 -6.81
CA ASN A 38 6.15 -4.83 -6.87
C ASN A 38 7.64 -5.13 -6.98
N LEU A 39 8.17 -5.93 -6.06
CA LEU A 39 9.55 -6.41 -6.17
C LEU A 39 9.63 -7.60 -7.14
N LYS A 40 10.86 -8.02 -7.46
CA LYS A 40 11.10 -9.18 -8.34
C LYS A 40 10.52 -10.48 -7.77
N GLN A 41 10.46 -10.61 -6.45
CA GLN A 41 9.77 -11.72 -5.78
C GLN A 41 8.25 -11.57 -5.97
N ARG A 42 7.59 -12.64 -6.46
CA ARG A 42 6.19 -12.60 -6.93
C ARG A 42 5.17 -12.29 -5.84
N ASP A 43 5.55 -12.42 -4.60
CA ASP A 43 4.72 -12.33 -3.39
C ASP A 43 5.11 -11.13 -2.53
N VAL A 44 5.85 -10.16 -3.07
CA VAL A 44 6.39 -9.05 -2.29
C VAL A 44 6.06 -7.69 -2.89
N VAL A 45 5.57 -6.79 -2.06
CA VAL A 45 5.41 -5.36 -2.38
C VAL A 45 6.11 -4.53 -1.31
N GLU A 46 6.90 -3.56 -1.75
CA GLU A 46 7.49 -2.54 -0.88
C GLU A 46 6.65 -1.27 -0.96
N MET A 47 6.44 -0.61 0.17
CA MET A 47 5.67 0.63 0.28
C MET A 47 6.35 1.65 1.19
N THR A 48 6.14 2.92 0.88
CA THR A 48 6.55 4.07 1.70
C THR A 48 5.31 4.92 1.98
N LEU A 49 5.12 5.28 3.25
CA LEU A 49 4.00 6.08 3.75
C LEU A 49 4.54 7.33 4.44
N ARG A 50 4.00 8.50 4.11
CA ARG A 50 4.32 9.79 4.73
C ARG A 50 3.04 10.50 5.13
N GLY A 51 2.88 10.80 6.42
CA GLY A 51 1.64 11.37 6.91
C GLY A 51 1.55 11.42 8.42
N ASP A 52 0.33 11.59 8.92
CA ASP A 52 0.05 11.54 10.35
C ASP A 52 0.30 10.13 10.91
N ALA A 53 0.94 10.06 12.08
CA ALA A 53 1.34 8.78 12.68
C ALA A 53 0.14 7.90 13.03
N SER A 54 -0.98 8.48 13.50
CA SER A 54 -2.19 7.71 13.83
C SER A 54 -2.81 7.12 12.56
N GLN A 55 -2.94 7.92 11.50
CA GLN A 55 -3.48 7.46 10.22
C GLN A 55 -2.63 6.36 9.58
N ILE A 56 -1.31 6.46 9.69
CA ILE A 56 -0.40 5.40 9.23
C ILE A 56 -0.59 4.13 10.05
N GLN A 57 -0.67 4.23 11.38
CA GLN A 57 -0.91 3.06 12.23
C GLN A 57 -2.25 2.39 11.92
N ASP A 58 -3.31 3.17 11.79
CA ASP A 58 -4.65 2.67 11.42
C ASP A 58 -4.63 1.92 10.08
N LEU A 59 -3.93 2.46 9.07
CA LEU A 59 -3.78 1.80 7.79
C LEU A 59 -2.97 0.50 7.90
N LEU A 60 -1.85 0.50 8.62
CA LEU A 60 -1.05 -0.71 8.83
C LEU A 60 -1.81 -1.79 9.61
N GLN A 61 -2.71 -1.39 10.51
CA GLN A 61 -3.60 -2.31 11.22
C GLN A 61 -4.65 -2.90 10.28
N ALA A 62 -5.34 -2.06 9.50
CA ALA A 62 -6.32 -2.51 8.50
C ALA A 62 -5.70 -3.48 7.48
N ILE A 63 -4.47 -3.22 7.03
CA ILE A 63 -3.73 -4.12 6.12
C ILE A 63 -3.51 -5.52 6.73
N ARG A 64 -3.34 -5.62 8.05
CA ARG A 64 -3.12 -6.90 8.74
C ARG A 64 -4.42 -7.65 9.01
N GLU A 65 -5.47 -6.91 9.38
CA GLU A 65 -6.73 -7.48 9.88
C GLU A 65 -7.71 -7.82 8.75
N THR A 66 -7.72 -7.04 7.67
CA THR A 66 -8.67 -7.21 6.58
C THR A 66 -8.18 -8.25 5.58
N GLN A 67 -8.89 -9.38 5.47
CA GLN A 67 -8.53 -10.50 4.60
C GLN A 67 -9.78 -11.03 3.89
N PRO A 68 -9.93 -10.83 2.55
CA PRO A 68 -9.04 -10.09 1.65
C PRO A 68 -9.22 -8.56 1.78
N LEU A 69 -8.28 -7.79 1.24
CA LEU A 69 -8.27 -6.31 1.16
C LEU A 69 -9.11 -5.77 0.01
N ASN A 70 -9.35 -6.60 -1.01
CA ASN A 70 -10.17 -6.26 -2.17
C ASN A 70 -10.83 -7.50 -2.77
N SER A 71 -11.78 -7.30 -3.68
CA SER A 71 -12.53 -8.39 -4.32
C SER A 71 -11.68 -9.33 -5.20
N TRP A 72 -10.41 -8.98 -5.46
CA TRP A 72 -9.46 -9.80 -6.23
C TRP A 72 -8.59 -10.70 -5.34
N GLY A 73 -8.87 -10.75 -4.03
CA GLY A 73 -8.20 -11.65 -3.11
C GLY A 73 -6.84 -11.15 -2.61
N ALA A 74 -6.59 -9.84 -2.67
CA ALA A 74 -5.35 -9.28 -2.12
C ALA A 74 -5.27 -9.52 -0.61
N GLN A 75 -4.20 -10.14 -0.13
CA GLN A 75 -4.07 -10.55 1.26
C GLN A 75 -2.61 -10.47 1.71
N VAL A 76 -2.37 -9.75 2.80
CA VAL A 76 -1.05 -9.66 3.42
C VAL A 76 -0.94 -10.73 4.50
N GLN A 77 0.06 -11.58 4.36
CA GLN A 77 0.41 -12.61 5.35
C GLN A 77 1.43 -12.07 6.35
N THR A 78 2.36 -11.24 5.89
CA THR A 78 3.36 -10.60 6.77
C THR A 78 3.57 -9.15 6.36
N LEU A 79 3.55 -8.26 7.34
CA LEU A 79 3.83 -6.84 7.16
C LEU A 79 5.03 -6.44 8.03
N THR A 80 6.17 -6.21 7.39
CA THR A 80 7.44 -5.88 8.06
C THR A 80 7.74 -4.39 7.90
N VAL A 81 7.88 -3.67 9.01
CA VAL A 81 8.39 -2.28 9.00
C VAL A 81 9.90 -2.31 8.83
N LEU A 82 10.42 -1.49 7.93
CA LEU A 82 11.82 -1.44 7.56
C LEU A 82 12.50 -0.21 8.19
N LYS A 83 13.80 -0.32 8.48
CA LYS A 83 14.61 0.82 8.95
C LYS A 83 14.83 1.89 7.88
N ALA A 84 14.81 1.47 6.61
CA ALA A 84 14.97 2.31 5.43
C ALA A 84 14.20 1.68 4.25
N GLY A 85 13.86 2.49 3.26
CA GLY A 85 13.19 2.07 2.03
C GLY A 85 13.40 3.10 0.92
N ARG A 86 12.71 2.92 -0.21
CA ARG A 86 12.79 3.92 -1.29
C ARG A 86 12.01 5.21 -0.99
N PRO A 87 12.45 6.34 -1.56
CA PRO A 87 11.62 7.55 -1.68
C PRO A 87 10.29 7.28 -2.39
N ILE A 88 9.27 8.09 -2.11
CA ILE A 88 7.91 7.93 -2.65
C ILE A 88 7.93 8.01 -4.19
N GLU A 89 8.69 8.96 -4.73
CA GLU A 89 8.88 9.24 -6.14
C GLU A 89 9.52 8.08 -6.92
N ASP A 90 10.27 7.20 -6.25
CA ASP A 90 10.90 6.04 -6.88
C ASP A 90 9.99 4.80 -6.86
N HIS A 91 8.75 4.93 -6.37
CA HIS A 91 7.79 3.85 -6.45
C HIS A 91 7.09 3.79 -7.80
N GLN A 92 6.72 2.58 -8.21
CA GLN A 92 5.99 2.37 -9.46
C GLN A 92 4.64 3.09 -9.42
N VAL A 93 3.88 2.91 -8.34
CA VAL A 93 2.57 3.55 -8.15
C VAL A 93 2.68 4.47 -6.93
N THR A 94 2.20 5.70 -7.05
CA THR A 94 2.20 6.70 -5.99
C THR A 94 0.82 7.32 -5.85
N THR A 95 0.58 8.02 -4.75
CA THR A 95 -0.63 8.85 -4.56
C THR A 95 -0.78 9.97 -5.59
N THR A 96 0.27 10.27 -6.37
CA THR A 96 0.26 11.30 -7.42
C THR A 96 0.06 10.74 -8.83
N ASN A 97 0.32 9.44 -9.07
CA ASN A 97 0.24 8.84 -10.40
C ASN A 97 -0.74 7.66 -10.51
N VAL A 98 -1.46 7.34 -9.43
CA VAL A 98 -2.39 6.20 -9.42
C VAL A 98 -3.51 6.38 -10.44
N ASP A 99 -3.95 7.61 -10.69
CA ASP A 99 -5.00 7.92 -11.66
C ASP A 99 -4.53 7.85 -13.12
N ASP A 100 -3.22 7.93 -13.37
CA ASP A 100 -2.64 7.88 -14.71
C ASP A 100 -2.56 6.46 -15.29
N ARG A 101 -2.97 5.46 -14.50
CA ARG A 101 -2.85 4.03 -14.83
C ARG A 101 -4.21 3.45 -15.17
N SER A 102 -4.26 2.65 -16.23
CA SER A 102 -5.47 1.90 -16.62
C SER A 102 -5.71 0.70 -15.70
N TRP A 103 -6.35 0.95 -14.57
CA TRP A 103 -6.79 -0.09 -13.64
C TRP A 103 -8.08 -0.76 -14.11
N ASN A 104 -8.36 -1.96 -13.57
CA ASN A 104 -9.68 -2.54 -13.74
C ASN A 104 -10.69 -1.77 -12.87
N PRO A 105 -11.77 -1.22 -13.43
CA PRO A 105 -12.75 -0.44 -12.67
C PRO A 105 -13.61 -1.29 -11.73
N ASN A 106 -13.65 -2.61 -11.91
CA ASN A 106 -14.54 -3.53 -11.19
C ASN A 106 -13.89 -4.16 -9.93
N VAL A 107 -12.86 -3.52 -9.38
CA VAL A 107 -12.26 -3.95 -8.10
C VAL A 107 -12.94 -3.22 -6.95
N GLU A 108 -13.55 -3.98 -6.04
CA GLU A 108 -14.10 -3.45 -4.79
C GLU A 108 -13.01 -3.48 -3.72
N MET A 109 -12.89 -2.40 -2.94
CA MET A 109 -11.84 -2.23 -1.93
C MET A 109 -12.48 -2.19 -0.54
N TYR A 110 -11.91 -2.93 0.41
CA TYR A 110 -12.49 -3.12 1.74
C TYR A 110 -11.79 -2.32 2.86
N ILE A 111 -10.77 -1.52 2.50
CA ILE A 111 -9.93 -0.75 3.44
C ILE A 111 -9.93 0.77 3.17
#